data_AF-A0A935D713-F1
#
_entry.id   AF-A0A935D713-F1
#
_cell.length_a   1.000
_cell.length_b   1.000
_cell.length_c   1.000
_cell.angle_alpha   90.00
_cell.angle_beta   90.00
_cell.angle_gamma   90.00
#
_symmetry.space_group_name_H-M   'P 1'
#
loop_
_entity.id
_entity.type
_entity.pdbx_description
1 polymer ?
#
loop_
_entity_poly.entity_id
_entity_poly.type
_entity_poly.pdbx_seq_one_letter_code
_entity_poly.pdbx_strand_id
1 'polypeptide(L)' 'MRNTRITVFDVLSWLASGVSNTEIIDDLPQLTEEDIRACLAFAALGNLPLSS' A
#
# COMPACT_ATOMS: atom_id res chain seq x y z
N MET A 1 19.24 -5.57 13.68
CA MET A 1 17.91 -6.03 14.12
C MET A 1 16.87 -5.02 13.67
N ARG A 2 15.95 -5.41 12.78
CA ARG A 2 14.56 -4.94 12.77
C ARG A 2 13.81 -5.77 11.73
N ASN A 3 12.92 -6.58 12.27
CA ASN A 3 11.98 -7.42 11.55
C ASN A 3 11.08 -6.48 10.74
N THR A 4 11.37 -6.27 9.45
CA THR A 4 10.57 -5.42 8.56
C THR A 4 9.23 -6.13 8.31
N ARG A 5 8.32 -6.07 9.28
CA ARG A 5 6.93 -6.41 9.04
C ARG A 5 6.33 -5.25 8.26
N ILE A 6 6.52 -5.28 6.95
CA ILE A 6 5.89 -4.35 6.01
C ILE A 6 4.38 -4.55 6.17
N THR A 7 3.66 -3.50 6.52
CA THR A 7 2.20 -3.52 6.66
C THR A 7 1.54 -2.96 5.40
N VAL A 8 0.26 -3.26 5.17
CA VAL A 8 -0.50 -2.70 4.04
C VAL A 8 -0.47 -1.16 4.03
N PHE A 9 -0.26 -0.54 5.20
CA PHE A 9 -0.06 0.90 5.35
C PHE A 9 1.27 1.40 4.76
N ASP A 10 2.36 0.63 4.91
CA ASP A 10 3.65 0.97 4.29
C ASP A 10 3.53 0.94 2.77
N VAL A 11 2.80 -0.06 2.24
CA VAL A 11 2.52 -0.18 0.81
C VAL A 11 1.71 1.01 0.29
N LEU A 12 0.66 1.38 1.02
CA LEU A 12 -0.13 2.58 0.73
C LEU A 12 0.70 3.86 0.78
N SER A 13 1.65 3.94 1.72
CA SER A 13 2.60 5.06 1.84
C SER A 13 3.53 5.14 0.63
N TRP A 14 4.03 4.00 0.13
CA TRP A 14 4.84 3.95 -1.09
C TRP A 14 4.05 4.35 -2.33
N LEU A 15 2.80 3.88 -2.46
CA LEU A 15 1.90 4.32 -3.53
C LEU A 15 1.65 5.83 -3.47
N ALA A 16 1.43 6.38 -2.27
CA ALA A 16 1.27 7.82 -2.07
C ALA A 16 2.56 8.61 -2.38
N SER A 17 3.73 7.97 -2.20
CA SER A 17 5.04 8.54 -2.57
C SER A 17 5.33 8.47 -4.07
N GLY A 18 4.49 7.81 -4.87
CA GLY A 18 4.64 7.70 -6.33
C GLY A 18 5.35 6.42 -6.80
N VAL A 19 5.51 5.41 -5.93
CA VAL A 19 6.04 4.10 -6.32
C VAL A 19 5.01 3.36 -7.20
N SER A 20 5.49 2.67 -8.23
CA SER A 20 4.62 1.93 -9.16
C SER A 20 4.11 0.61 -8.55
N ASN A 21 2.89 0.22 -8.92
CA ASN A 21 2.27 -1.03 -8.49
C ASN A 21 3.17 -2.26 -8.74
N THR A 22 3.83 -2.31 -9.90
CA THR A 22 4.72 -3.42 -10.28
C THR A 22 5.92 -3.55 -9.35
N GLU A 23 6.50 -2.42 -8.93
CA GLU A 23 7.66 -2.38 -8.04
C GLU A 23 7.27 -2.87 -6.64
N ILE A 24 6.07 -2.53 -6.19
CA ILE A 24 5.49 -3.02 -4.93
C ILE A 24 5.19 -4.50 -4.98
N ILE A 25 4.65 -5.01 -6.10
CA ILE A 25 4.36 -6.44 -6.28
C ILE A 25 5.66 -7.26 -6.37
N ASP A 26 6.71 -6.71 -6.97
CA ASP A 26 8.03 -7.34 -7.01
C ASP A 26 8.63 -7.49 -5.60
N ASP A 27 8.48 -6.47 -4.76
CA ASP A 27 8.92 -6.49 -3.36
C ASP A 27 7.99 -7.33 -2.45
N LEU A 28 6.69 -7.38 -2.80
CA LEU A 28 5.63 -8.09 -2.08
C LEU A 28 4.84 -9.00 -3.04
N PRO A 29 5.35 -10.20 -3.36
CA PRO A 29 4.66 -11.15 -4.23
C PRO A 29 3.34 -11.68 -3.64
N GLN A 30 3.06 -11.34 -2.38
CA GLN A 30 1.81 -11.58 -1.66
C GLN A 30 0.73 -10.54 -1.94
N LEU A 31 1.06 -9.39 -2.56
CA LEU A 31 0.08 -8.42 -3.03
C LEU A 31 -0.25 -8.67 -4.49
N THR A 32 -1.53 -8.55 -4.83
CA THR A 32 -1.98 -8.55 -6.22
C THR A 32 -2.36 -7.16 -6.68
N GLU A 33 -2.44 -6.98 -8.00
CA GLU A 33 -2.91 -5.72 -8.58
C GLU A 33 -4.33 -5.36 -8.12
N GLU A 34 -5.18 -6.37 -7.86
CA GLU A 34 -6.52 -6.19 -7.29
C GLU A 34 -6.47 -5.66 -5.86
N ASP A 35 -5.60 -6.22 -4.99
CA ASP A 35 -5.41 -5.72 -3.63
C ASP A 35 -4.98 -4.26 -3.63
N ILE A 36 -4.04 -3.89 -4.52
CA ILE A 36 -3.59 -2.50 -4.62
C ILE A 36 -4.73 -1.60 -5.06
N ARG A 37 -5.49 -1.98 -6.10
CA ARG A 37 -6.63 -1.18 -6.58
C ARG A 37 -7.71 -1.02 -5.51
N ALA A 38 -8.00 -2.07 -4.75
CA ALA A 38 -8.93 -2.02 -3.64
C ALA A 38 -8.44 -1.08 -2.52
N CYS A 39 -7.15 -1.16 -2.16
CA CYS A 39 -6.53 -0.26 -1.20
C CYS A 39 -6.54 1.20 -1.66
N LEU A 40 -6.25 1.45 -2.94
CA LEU A 40 -6.23 2.78 -3.54
C LEU A 40 -7.64 3.37 -3.65
N ALA A 41 -8.63 2.56 -4.03
CA ALA A 41 -10.04 2.95 -4.03
C ALA A 41 -10.54 3.27 -2.61
N PHE A 42 -10.13 2.48 -1.61
CA PHE A 42 -10.45 2.73 -0.21
C PHE A 42 -9.79 4.01 0.32
N ALA A 43 -8.53 4.24 -0.03
CA ALA A 43 -7.80 5.46 0.33
C ALA A 43 -8.38 6.71 -0.34
N ALA A 44 -8.71 6.62 -1.63
CA ALA A 44 -9.34 7.69 -2.39
C ALA A 44 -10.77 7.99 -1.94
N LEU A 45 -11.49 6.99 -1.41
CA LEU A 45 -12.80 7.20 -0.79
C LEU A 45 -12.73 8.04 0.50
N GLY A 46 -11.56 8.26 1.09
CA GLY A 46 -11.39 9.11 2.28
C GLY A 46 -11.91 8.52 3.58
N ASN A 47 -12.20 7.21 3.64
CA ASN A 47 -12.61 6.50 4.86
C ASN A 47 -11.43 5.90 5.66
N LEU A 48 -10.20 6.26 5.30
CA LEU A 48 -9.10 6.12 6.25
C LEU A 48 -9.40 7.09 7.40
N PRO A 49 -9.32 6.67 8.68
CA PRO A 49 -9.26 7.61 9.79
C PRO A 49 -7.96 8.38 9.64
N LEU A 50 -7.98 9.42 8.80
CA LEU A 50 -6.95 10.43 8.76
C LEU A 50 -6.88 10.95 10.18
N SER A 51 -5.81 10.57 10.88
CA SER A 51 -5.45 11.19 12.13
C SER A 51 -5.39 12.70 11.87
N SER A 52 -6.14 13.41 12.71
CA SER A 52 -6.17 14.84 13.01
C SER A 52 -5.26 15.78 12.23
#